data_AF-A0A2N1M1Z9-F1
#
_entry.id   AF-A0A2N1M1Z9-F1
#
_cell.length_a   1.000
_cell.length_b   1.000
_cell.length_c   1.000
_cell.angle_alpha   90.00
_cell.angle_beta   90.00
_cell.angle_gamma   90.00
#
_symmetry.space_group_name_H-M   'P 1'
#
loop_
_entity.id
_entity.type
_entity.pdbx_description
1 polymer ?
#
loop_
_entity_poly.entity_id
_entity_poly.type
_entity_poly.pdbx_seq_one_letter_code
_entity_poly.pdbx_strand_id
1 'polypeptide(L)'
;MYFSSDWKFLTICLGFNSANSLFFCPWCTITKKEISDIKKEWLISKQIDNINQYNGHHSTPLFNMISLENWIPDELHIMLRITDRLWSLLLHEIEETGYFNDVAREIIVKEMNRIKVNFHFWQEKECQSWSFTSLMGQDKLKVLQFFDLNKVLPPTRANVIRNLWNGFFDLYTAIRDPNTDPKMFKRDAKMWLKIFLTPSTGIPNSDNFVQGLYRPNDVTPYMHVLVFHIHEFIEKHKKWGLKSFSCAPVENKNHQQVTQFFRKTLRDGGNGINRKSAILQILEFENRKLYYICNDSHNIPNTIKLQI
;
A
#
# COMPACT_ATOMS: atom_id res chain seq x y z
N MET A 1 2.26 3.12 -24.96
CA MET A 1 2.68 3.87 -23.76
C MET A 1 1.98 3.24 -22.57
N TYR A 2 2.67 3.12 -21.43
CA TYR A 2 2.16 2.50 -20.20
C TYR A 2 2.20 3.51 -19.06
N PHE A 3 1.28 3.37 -18.10
CA PHE A 3 1.24 4.20 -16.91
C PHE A 3 1.02 3.33 -15.68
N SER A 4 1.83 3.55 -14.64
CA SER A 4 1.63 2.94 -13.33
C SER A 4 1.97 3.95 -12.25
N SER A 5 1.18 3.95 -11.18
CA SER A 5 1.35 4.85 -10.04
C SER A 5 0.60 4.34 -8.81
N ASP A 6 0.79 5.03 -7.69
CA ASP A 6 -0.11 4.89 -6.56
C ASP A 6 -1.55 5.33 -6.92
N TRP A 7 -2.53 4.87 -6.15
CA TRP A 7 -3.95 5.15 -6.40
C TRP A 7 -4.30 6.62 -6.45
N LYS A 8 -3.70 7.45 -5.58
CA LYS A 8 -4.04 8.87 -5.50
C LYS A 8 -3.63 9.54 -6.81
N PHE A 9 -2.40 9.34 -7.25
CA PHE A 9 -1.94 9.90 -8.52
C PHE A 9 -2.71 9.33 -9.71
N LEU A 10 -3.01 8.03 -9.70
CA LEU A 10 -3.80 7.37 -10.75
C LEU A 10 -5.17 8.04 -10.92
N THR A 11 -5.90 8.25 -9.82
CA THR A 11 -7.23 8.88 -9.86
C THR A 11 -7.17 10.34 -10.31
N ILE A 12 -6.12 11.09 -9.94
CA ILE A 12 -5.90 12.45 -10.42
C ILE A 12 -5.70 12.47 -11.94
N CYS A 13 -4.81 11.62 -12.45
CA CYS A 13 -4.54 11.58 -13.88
C CYS A 13 -5.72 11.07 -14.72
N LEU A 14 -6.61 10.26 -14.13
CA LEU A 14 -7.83 9.77 -14.79
C LEU A 14 -9.05 10.68 -14.60
N GLY A 15 -8.94 11.80 -13.87
CA GLY A 15 -10.09 12.64 -13.55
C GLY A 15 -11.18 11.88 -12.78
N PHE A 16 -10.76 10.97 -11.90
CA PHE A 16 -11.62 10.00 -11.22
C PHE A 16 -11.79 10.30 -9.73
N ASN A 17 -12.81 9.69 -9.13
CA ASN A 17 -13.05 9.78 -7.70
C ASN A 17 -11.94 9.14 -6.86
N SER A 18 -11.85 9.58 -5.61
CA SER A 18 -10.99 8.97 -4.60
C SER A 18 -11.43 7.53 -4.26
N ALA A 19 -10.48 6.76 -3.70
CA ALA A 19 -10.66 5.37 -3.27
C ALA A 19 -11.82 5.13 -2.28
N ASN A 20 -12.21 6.16 -1.53
CA ASN A 20 -13.29 6.09 -0.54
C ASN A 20 -14.69 6.39 -1.12
N SER A 21 -14.81 6.70 -2.41
CA SER A 21 -16.10 6.98 -3.07
C SER A 21 -16.92 5.71 -3.31
N LEU A 22 -18.21 5.88 -3.67
CA LEU A 22 -19.09 4.77 -4.03
C LEU A 22 -18.58 4.04 -5.29
N PHE A 23 -18.14 4.81 -6.30
CA PHE A 23 -17.56 4.31 -7.55
C PHE A 23 -16.04 4.49 -7.49
N PHE A 24 -15.36 3.51 -6.92
CA PHE A 24 -13.94 3.62 -6.61
C PHE A 24 -13.06 2.99 -7.68
N CYS A 25 -13.54 2.02 -8.48
CA CYS A 25 -12.69 1.29 -9.41
C CYS A 25 -12.54 2.02 -10.76
N PRO A 26 -11.30 2.32 -11.20
CA PRO A 26 -11.06 2.89 -12.51
C PRO A 26 -11.35 1.94 -13.68
N TRP A 27 -11.26 0.62 -13.47
CA TRP A 27 -11.30 -0.38 -14.55
C TRP A 27 -12.66 -1.03 -14.80
N CYS A 28 -13.53 -1.08 -13.77
CA CYS A 28 -14.86 -1.66 -13.87
C CYS A 28 -15.92 -0.75 -13.22
N THR A 29 -17.19 -1.15 -13.31
CA THR A 29 -18.34 -0.37 -12.84
C THR A 29 -18.80 -0.71 -11.42
N ILE A 30 -17.99 -1.45 -10.66
CA ILE A 30 -18.32 -1.88 -9.29
C ILE A 30 -18.65 -0.70 -8.37
N THR A 31 -19.59 -0.94 -7.46
CA THR A 31 -19.86 -0.04 -6.34
C THR A 31 -19.30 -0.59 -5.03
N LYS A 32 -19.01 0.29 -4.06
CA LYS A 32 -18.64 -0.11 -2.70
C LYS A 32 -19.63 -1.09 -2.04
N LYS A 33 -20.90 -1.08 -2.42
CA LYS A 33 -21.92 -1.99 -1.88
C LYS A 33 -21.69 -3.44 -2.29
N GLU A 34 -20.97 -3.65 -3.39
CA GLU A 34 -20.76 -4.97 -4.00
C GLU A 34 -19.32 -5.48 -3.82
N ILE A 35 -18.46 -4.71 -3.12
CA ILE A 35 -17.01 -4.98 -3.01
C ILE A 35 -16.68 -6.33 -2.36
N SER A 36 -17.60 -6.85 -1.56
CA SER A 36 -17.50 -8.12 -0.82
C SER A 36 -18.30 -9.26 -1.46
N ASP A 37 -19.00 -9.00 -2.58
CA ASP A 37 -19.81 -10.02 -3.26
C ASP A 37 -18.92 -10.95 -4.11
N ILE A 38 -18.49 -12.05 -3.49
CA ILE A 38 -17.63 -13.06 -4.12
C ILE A 38 -18.32 -13.86 -5.23
N LYS A 39 -19.65 -13.77 -5.37
CA LYS A 39 -20.40 -14.46 -6.43
C LYS A 39 -20.34 -13.70 -7.75
N LYS A 40 -20.09 -12.39 -7.70
CA LYS A 40 -19.95 -11.56 -8.90
C LYS A 40 -18.56 -11.71 -9.52
N GLU A 41 -18.50 -11.48 -10.82
CA GLU A 41 -17.26 -11.31 -11.55
C GLU A 41 -17.17 -9.86 -12.03
N TRP A 42 -16.00 -9.26 -11.83
CA TRP A 42 -15.69 -7.93 -12.32
C TRP A 42 -14.51 -8.04 -13.27
N LEU A 43 -14.70 -7.58 -14.50
CA LEU A 43 -13.68 -7.55 -15.55
C LEU A 43 -13.35 -6.10 -15.90
N ILE A 44 -12.21 -5.87 -16.54
CA ILE A 44 -11.89 -4.58 -17.14
C ILE A 44 -12.91 -4.32 -18.25
N SER A 45 -13.81 -3.36 -18.02
CA SER A 45 -14.93 -3.06 -18.93
C SER A 45 -15.00 -1.61 -19.35
N LYS A 46 -14.37 -0.71 -18.59
CA LYS A 46 -14.30 0.71 -18.93
C LYS A 46 -13.33 0.95 -20.08
N GLN A 47 -13.66 1.90 -20.94
CA GLN A 47 -12.82 2.32 -22.05
C GLN A 47 -12.53 3.82 -21.94
N ILE A 48 -11.31 4.21 -22.32
CA ILE A 48 -10.84 5.61 -22.20
C ILE A 48 -11.69 6.57 -23.05
N ASP A 49 -12.14 6.11 -24.23
CA ASP A 49 -12.93 6.93 -25.16
C ASP A 49 -14.34 7.23 -24.64
N ASN A 50 -14.91 6.32 -23.84
CA ASN A 50 -16.26 6.42 -23.29
C ASN A 50 -16.26 6.85 -21.81
N ILE A 51 -15.14 7.40 -21.32
CA ILE A 51 -14.92 7.56 -19.88
C ILE A 51 -15.95 8.46 -19.18
N ASN A 52 -16.49 9.44 -19.92
CA ASN A 52 -17.53 10.36 -19.48
C ASN A 52 -18.91 9.70 -19.29
N GLN A 53 -19.12 8.49 -19.82
CA GLN A 53 -20.38 7.74 -19.66
C GLN A 53 -20.41 6.93 -18.37
N TYR A 54 -19.25 6.71 -17.73
CA TYR A 54 -19.17 5.91 -16.52
C TYR A 54 -19.21 6.77 -15.27
N ASN A 55 -19.92 6.28 -14.26
CA ASN A 55 -19.90 6.88 -12.94
C ASN A 55 -18.50 6.91 -12.32
N GLY A 56 -18.23 7.99 -11.61
CA GLY A 56 -17.00 8.23 -10.86
C GLY A 56 -15.97 9.11 -11.58
N HIS A 57 -16.11 9.33 -12.88
CA HIS A 57 -15.29 10.32 -13.60
C HIS A 57 -15.96 11.69 -13.51
N HIS A 58 -15.19 12.70 -13.13
CA HIS A 58 -15.64 14.09 -13.01
C HIS A 58 -14.91 15.03 -13.98
N SER A 59 -13.83 14.57 -14.59
CA SER A 59 -13.02 15.32 -15.54
C SER A 59 -12.39 14.40 -16.59
N THR A 60 -11.96 14.99 -17.71
CA THR A 60 -11.24 14.26 -18.76
C THR A 60 -9.87 13.81 -18.24
N PRO A 61 -9.43 12.57 -18.51
CA PRO A 61 -8.09 12.10 -18.16
C PRO A 61 -6.99 13.00 -18.74
N LEU A 62 -5.99 13.32 -17.92
CA LEU A 62 -4.79 14.06 -18.35
C LEU A 62 -4.06 13.32 -19.47
N PHE A 63 -4.06 11.99 -19.40
CA PHE A 63 -3.42 11.14 -20.40
C PHE A 63 -4.43 10.28 -21.17
N ASN A 64 -5.42 10.92 -21.81
CA ASN A 64 -6.47 10.25 -22.58
C ASN A 64 -5.96 9.44 -23.79
N MET A 65 -4.73 9.68 -24.25
CA MET A 65 -4.08 8.89 -25.31
C MET A 65 -3.65 7.48 -24.86
N ILE A 66 -3.67 7.19 -23.54
CA ILE A 66 -3.29 5.90 -22.98
C ILE A 66 -4.57 5.09 -22.72
N SER A 67 -4.74 3.98 -23.45
CA SER A 67 -5.82 3.02 -23.20
C SER A 67 -5.82 2.54 -21.75
N LEU A 68 -7.01 2.36 -21.17
CA LEU A 68 -7.20 1.97 -19.77
C LEU A 68 -6.51 0.64 -19.42
N GLU A 69 -6.35 -0.25 -20.38
CA GLU A 69 -5.63 -1.53 -20.23
C GLU A 69 -4.12 -1.36 -20.01
N ASN A 70 -3.59 -0.18 -20.37
CA ASN A 70 -2.19 0.20 -20.16
C ASN A 70 -2.00 1.05 -18.90
N TRP A 71 -3.06 1.29 -18.12
CA TRP A 71 -3.00 1.82 -16.76
C TRP A 71 -2.90 0.66 -15.79
N ILE A 72 -1.67 0.31 -15.44
CA ILE A 72 -1.34 -0.93 -14.74
C ILE A 72 -1.32 -0.66 -13.24
N PRO A 73 -2.07 -1.43 -12.42
CA PRO A 73 -2.01 -1.33 -10.97
C PRO A 73 -0.59 -1.56 -10.45
N ASP A 74 -0.14 -0.70 -9.54
CA ASP A 74 1.18 -0.87 -8.94
C ASP A 74 1.17 -1.98 -7.86
N GLU A 75 1.96 -3.03 -8.11
CA GLU A 75 2.13 -4.16 -7.19
C GLU A 75 2.64 -3.70 -5.82
N LEU A 76 3.50 -2.67 -5.78
CA LEU A 76 4.12 -2.25 -4.55
C LEU A 76 3.04 -1.68 -3.64
N HIS A 77 2.21 -0.78 -4.18
CA HIS A 77 1.10 -0.21 -3.43
C HIS A 77 0.03 -1.25 -3.04
N ILE A 78 -0.20 -2.29 -3.85
CA ILE A 78 -1.04 -3.43 -3.44
C ILE A 78 -0.46 -4.09 -2.18
N MET A 79 0.83 -4.42 -2.18
CA MET A 79 1.52 -5.00 -1.02
C MET A 79 1.44 -4.09 0.20
N LEU A 80 1.79 -2.81 0.03
CA LEU A 80 1.84 -1.86 1.12
C LEU A 80 0.48 -1.69 1.80
N ARG A 81 -0.59 -1.52 1.01
CA ARG A 81 -1.93 -1.15 1.51
C ARG A 81 -2.72 -2.33 2.05
N ILE A 82 -2.56 -3.51 1.47
CA ILE A 82 -3.19 -4.71 2.02
C ILE A 82 -2.48 -5.13 3.31
N THR A 83 -1.15 -5.04 3.38
CA THR A 83 -0.43 -5.32 4.63
C THR A 83 -0.81 -4.33 5.74
N ASP A 84 -0.97 -3.04 5.43
CA ASP A 84 -1.50 -2.06 6.40
C ASP A 84 -2.86 -2.48 6.95
N ARG A 85 -3.75 -2.93 6.07
CA ARG A 85 -5.09 -3.35 6.48
C ARG A 85 -5.05 -4.60 7.34
N LEU A 86 -4.28 -5.62 6.96
CA LEU A 86 -4.11 -6.84 7.74
C LEU A 86 -3.52 -6.55 9.12
N TRP A 87 -2.52 -5.66 9.19
CA TRP A 87 -1.92 -5.23 10.45
C TRP A 87 -2.91 -4.46 11.33
N SER A 88 -3.67 -3.52 10.76
CA SER A 88 -4.65 -2.74 11.53
C SER A 88 -5.77 -3.63 12.08
N LEU A 89 -6.20 -4.64 11.32
CA LEU A 89 -7.23 -5.58 11.75
C LEU A 89 -6.74 -6.46 12.90
N LEU A 90 -5.48 -6.89 12.87
CA LEU A 90 -4.86 -7.61 13.99
C LEU A 90 -4.83 -6.75 15.25
N LEU A 91 -4.37 -5.50 15.15
CA LEU A 91 -4.33 -4.60 16.31
C LEU A 91 -5.73 -4.34 16.87
N HIS A 92 -6.71 -4.11 16.00
CA HIS A 92 -8.09 -3.91 16.42
C HIS A 92 -8.67 -5.13 17.16
N GLU A 93 -8.33 -6.34 16.71
CA GLU A 93 -8.75 -7.58 17.40
C GLU A 93 -8.13 -7.70 18.80
N ILE A 94 -6.86 -7.29 18.96
CA ILE A 94 -6.19 -7.25 20.27
C ILE A 94 -6.80 -6.16 21.17
N GLU A 95 -7.26 -5.05 20.59
CA GLU A 95 -7.98 -4.00 21.31
C GLU A 95 -9.37 -4.46 21.77
N GLU A 96 -10.16 -5.08 20.90
CA GLU A 96 -11.52 -5.56 21.22
C GLU A 96 -11.53 -6.62 22.32
N THR A 97 -10.47 -7.41 22.43
CA THR A 97 -10.33 -8.43 23.49
C THR A 97 -9.95 -7.84 24.85
N GLY A 98 -9.68 -6.53 24.94
CA GLY A 98 -9.25 -5.87 26.17
C GLY A 98 -7.79 -6.15 26.55
N TYR A 99 -7.04 -6.88 25.71
CA TYR A 99 -5.63 -7.20 25.96
C TYR A 99 -4.66 -6.12 25.50
N PHE A 100 -5.10 -5.08 24.79
CA PHE A 100 -4.24 -3.99 24.31
C PHE A 100 -3.79 -3.02 25.44
N ASN A 101 -3.01 -3.55 26.37
CA ASN A 101 -2.38 -2.86 27.48
C ASN A 101 -0.86 -2.71 27.25
N ASP A 102 -0.15 -2.18 28.24
CA ASP A 102 1.31 -2.00 28.16
C ASP A 102 2.06 -3.31 27.92
N VAL A 103 1.59 -4.42 28.51
CA VAL A 103 2.21 -5.75 28.35
C VAL A 103 2.07 -6.24 26.91
N ALA A 104 0.88 -6.14 26.30
CA ALA A 104 0.70 -6.54 24.91
C ALA A 104 1.51 -5.68 23.95
N ARG A 105 1.57 -4.36 24.18
CA ARG A 105 2.43 -3.46 23.40
C ARG A 105 3.90 -3.86 23.51
N GLU A 106 4.38 -4.19 24.71
CA GLU A 106 5.76 -4.64 24.92
C GLU A 106 6.04 -5.97 24.20
N ILE A 107 5.10 -6.93 24.24
CA ILE A 107 5.21 -8.20 23.50
C ILE A 107 5.31 -7.95 21.99
N ILE A 108 4.46 -7.09 21.44
CA ILE A 108 4.49 -6.72 20.02
C ILE A 108 5.85 -6.09 19.66
N VAL A 109 6.34 -5.14 20.47
CA VAL A 109 7.63 -4.48 20.23
C VAL A 109 8.79 -5.49 20.30
N LYS A 110 8.78 -6.42 21.27
CA LYS A 110 9.79 -7.48 21.36
C LYS A 110 9.78 -8.39 20.13
N GLU A 111 8.59 -8.77 19.64
CA GLU A 111 8.48 -9.58 18.43
C GLU A 111 8.92 -8.84 17.17
N MET A 112 8.57 -7.56 17.04
CA MET A 112 9.06 -6.71 15.96
C MET A 112 10.59 -6.63 15.95
N ASN A 113 11.19 -6.44 17.13
CA ASN A 113 12.64 -6.43 17.29
C ASN A 113 13.28 -7.78 16.93
N ARG A 114 12.66 -8.92 17.28
CA ARG A 114 13.13 -10.26 16.90
C ARG A 114 13.25 -10.41 15.39
N ILE A 115 12.28 -9.88 14.63
CA ILE A 115 12.30 -9.90 13.16
C ILE A 115 13.08 -8.74 12.54
N LYS A 116 13.86 -7.99 13.35
CA LYS A 116 14.67 -6.84 12.92
C LYS A 116 13.83 -5.73 12.27
N VAL A 117 12.70 -5.42 12.88
CA VAL A 117 11.82 -4.27 12.54
C VAL A 117 11.82 -3.32 13.73
N ASN A 118 12.25 -2.08 13.51
CA ASN A 118 12.22 -1.04 14.53
C ASN A 118 10.78 -0.52 14.66
N PHE A 119 10.13 -0.78 15.80
CA PHE A 119 8.72 -0.50 16.00
C PHE A 119 8.47 -0.02 17.43
N HIS A 120 7.71 1.06 17.57
CA HIS A 120 7.39 1.68 18.85
C HIS A 120 5.94 2.15 18.86
N PHE A 121 5.36 2.18 20.06
CA PHE A 121 4.07 2.80 20.34
C PHE A 121 4.28 4.12 21.10
N TRP A 122 3.42 5.11 20.85
CA TRP A 122 3.36 6.34 21.64
C TRP A 122 1.90 6.81 21.76
N GLN A 123 1.62 7.60 22.79
CA GLN A 123 0.29 8.18 22.97
C GLN A 123 0.23 9.56 22.33
N GLU A 124 -0.81 9.82 21.54
CA GLU A 124 -1.05 11.15 20.97
C GLU A 124 -1.55 12.10 22.05
N LYS A 125 -0.94 13.29 22.08
CA LYS A 125 -1.18 14.29 23.14
C LYS A 125 -2.63 14.80 23.16
N GLU A 126 -3.32 14.74 22.02
CA GLU A 126 -4.62 15.39 21.82
C GLU A 126 -5.81 14.48 22.14
N CYS A 127 -5.67 13.16 22.01
CA CYS A 127 -6.82 12.25 22.01
C CYS A 127 -6.63 10.98 22.84
N GLN A 128 -5.54 10.89 23.63
CA GLN A 128 -5.18 9.70 24.43
C GLN A 128 -5.10 8.38 23.64
N SER A 129 -5.16 8.45 22.30
CA SER A 129 -5.06 7.30 21.42
C SER A 129 -3.61 6.85 21.28
N TRP A 130 -3.43 5.56 21.01
CA TRP A 130 -2.11 4.99 20.77
C TRP A 130 -1.80 5.02 19.28
N SER A 131 -0.70 5.69 18.94
CA SER A 131 -0.08 5.67 17.63
C SER A 131 1.10 4.70 17.62
N PHE A 132 1.53 4.30 16.42
CA PHE A 132 2.63 3.37 16.25
C PHE A 132 3.48 3.68 15.01
N THR A 133 4.70 3.15 14.99
CA THR A 133 5.66 3.38 13.89
C THR A 133 5.09 2.94 12.55
N SER A 134 5.09 3.85 11.57
CA SER A 134 4.71 3.50 10.20
C SER A 134 5.71 2.51 9.60
N LEU A 135 5.24 1.34 9.16
CA LEU A 135 6.09 0.30 8.60
C LEU A 135 6.51 0.66 7.17
N MET A 136 7.81 0.53 6.88
CA MET A 136 8.34 0.68 5.52
C MET A 136 8.11 -0.60 4.69
N GLY A 137 8.27 -0.54 3.36
CA GLY A 137 7.96 -1.67 2.48
C GLY A 137 8.66 -2.98 2.83
N GLN A 138 9.95 -2.94 3.18
CA GLN A 138 10.69 -4.14 3.60
C GLN A 138 10.24 -4.66 4.97
N ASP A 139 9.92 -3.75 5.90
CA ASP A 139 9.47 -4.14 7.24
C ASP A 139 8.07 -4.77 7.18
N LYS A 140 7.18 -4.27 6.32
CA LYS A 140 5.89 -4.91 6.04
C LYS A 140 6.04 -6.34 5.56
N LEU A 141 6.97 -6.61 4.64
CA LEU A 141 7.24 -7.98 4.16
C LEU A 141 7.77 -8.89 5.27
N LYS A 142 8.62 -8.37 6.16
CA LYS A 142 9.11 -9.11 7.33
C LYS A 142 7.98 -9.42 8.30
N VAL A 143 7.12 -8.44 8.61
CA VAL A 143 5.97 -8.61 9.49
C VAL A 143 5.02 -9.66 8.91
N LEU A 144 4.66 -9.52 7.64
CA LEU A 144 3.77 -10.44 6.95
C LEU A 144 4.28 -11.89 7.01
N GLN A 145 5.58 -12.13 6.84
CA GLN A 145 6.16 -13.48 6.82
C GLN A 145 6.52 -14.03 8.21
N PHE A 146 7.11 -13.22 9.08
CA PHE A 146 7.88 -13.71 10.22
C PHE A 146 7.33 -13.31 11.59
N PHE A 147 6.35 -12.40 11.67
CA PHE A 147 5.74 -12.02 12.94
C PHE A 147 5.02 -13.21 13.58
N ASP A 148 5.36 -13.57 14.82
CA ASP A 148 4.74 -14.72 15.47
C ASP A 148 3.39 -14.33 16.10
N LEU A 149 2.30 -14.70 15.41
CA LEU A 149 0.94 -14.40 15.85
C LEU A 149 0.56 -15.11 17.16
N ASN A 150 1.22 -16.21 17.51
CA ASN A 150 0.95 -16.93 18.77
C ASN A 150 1.36 -16.13 20.01
N LYS A 151 2.16 -15.07 19.84
CA LYS A 151 2.57 -14.18 20.93
C LYS A 151 1.44 -13.26 21.38
N VAL A 152 0.46 -13.00 20.51
CA VAL A 152 -0.59 -12.01 20.72
C VAL A 152 -2.00 -12.59 20.60
N LEU A 153 -2.14 -13.82 20.08
CA LEU A 153 -3.42 -14.48 19.87
C LEU A 153 -3.40 -15.94 20.33
N PRO A 154 -4.57 -16.51 20.69
CA PRO A 154 -4.70 -17.95 20.93
C PRO A 154 -4.24 -18.77 19.71
N PRO A 155 -3.61 -19.95 19.90
CA PRO A 155 -3.00 -20.72 18.80
C PRO A 155 -3.95 -21.04 17.64
N THR A 156 -5.21 -21.38 17.95
CA THR A 156 -6.24 -21.64 16.93
C THR A 156 -6.50 -20.42 16.05
N ARG A 157 -6.63 -19.24 16.68
CA ARG A 157 -6.84 -17.97 15.98
C ARG A 157 -5.61 -17.52 15.21
N ALA A 158 -4.43 -17.63 15.83
CA ALA A 158 -3.15 -17.32 15.21
C ALA A 158 -2.94 -18.11 13.92
N ASN A 159 -3.27 -19.40 13.90
CA ASN A 159 -3.15 -20.26 12.71
C ASN A 159 -4.06 -19.80 11.55
N VAL A 160 -5.30 -19.40 11.83
CA VAL A 160 -6.22 -18.94 10.79
C VAL A 160 -5.73 -17.62 10.18
N ILE A 161 -5.28 -16.67 11.00
CA ILE A 161 -4.72 -15.40 10.51
C ILE A 161 -3.39 -15.62 9.78
N ARG A 162 -2.53 -16.53 10.28
CA ARG A 162 -1.29 -16.93 9.61
C ARG A 162 -1.57 -17.48 8.20
N ASN A 163 -2.58 -18.35 8.05
CA ASN A 163 -2.97 -18.87 6.73
C ASN A 163 -3.43 -17.74 5.79
N LEU A 164 -4.18 -16.76 6.29
CA LEU A 164 -4.60 -15.60 5.50
C LEU A 164 -3.41 -14.73 5.07
N TRP A 165 -2.46 -14.47 5.97
CA TRP A 165 -1.25 -13.68 5.69
C TRP A 165 -0.33 -14.38 4.70
N ASN A 166 -0.13 -15.70 4.86
CA ASN A 166 0.64 -16.52 3.94
C ASN A 166 -0.01 -16.54 2.55
N GLY A 167 -1.34 -16.75 2.47
CA GLY A 167 -2.03 -16.71 1.19
C GLY A 167 -1.92 -15.35 0.49
N PHE A 168 -1.91 -14.24 1.23
CA PHE A 168 -1.65 -12.93 0.63
C PHE A 168 -0.21 -12.80 0.13
N PHE A 169 0.77 -13.27 0.92
CA PHE A 169 2.17 -13.27 0.52
C PHE A 169 2.40 -14.11 -0.74
N ASP A 170 1.80 -15.29 -0.84
CA ASP A 170 1.88 -16.16 -2.01
C ASP A 170 1.33 -15.45 -3.25
N LEU A 171 0.15 -14.81 -3.14
CA LEU A 171 -0.40 -13.99 -4.22
C LEU A 171 0.57 -12.86 -4.61
N TYR A 172 1.15 -12.15 -3.64
CA TYR A 172 2.11 -11.09 -3.92
C TYR A 172 3.35 -11.61 -4.66
N THR A 173 3.87 -12.78 -4.29
CA THR A 173 4.99 -13.40 -5.01
C THR A 173 4.59 -13.80 -6.42
N ALA A 174 3.38 -14.32 -6.63
CA ALA A 174 2.86 -14.71 -7.93
C ALA A 174 2.68 -13.52 -8.89
N ILE A 175 2.32 -12.32 -8.40
CA ILE A 175 2.28 -11.10 -9.25
C ILE A 175 3.64 -10.82 -9.90
N ARG A 176 4.72 -11.15 -9.18
CA ARG A 176 6.10 -10.81 -9.56
C ARG A 176 6.79 -11.92 -10.34
N ASP A 177 6.18 -13.10 -10.42
CA ASP A 177 6.67 -14.21 -11.21
C ASP A 177 6.15 -14.12 -12.66
N PRO A 178 7.04 -14.02 -13.67
CA PRO A 178 6.64 -13.99 -15.07
C PRO A 178 5.95 -15.27 -15.57
N ASN A 179 6.08 -16.38 -14.84
CA ASN A 179 5.51 -17.68 -15.20
C ASN A 179 4.13 -17.93 -14.60
N THR A 180 3.61 -17.01 -13.78
CA THR A 180 2.29 -17.16 -13.15
C THR A 180 1.18 -17.36 -14.18
N ASP A 181 0.41 -18.42 -14.00
CA ASP A 181 -0.78 -18.67 -14.80
C ASP A 181 -1.93 -17.75 -14.35
N PRO A 182 -2.52 -16.94 -15.25
CA PRO A 182 -3.61 -16.03 -14.90
C PRO A 182 -4.84 -16.71 -14.31
N LYS A 183 -5.18 -17.92 -14.78
CA LYS A 183 -6.38 -18.64 -14.31
C LYS A 183 -6.16 -19.20 -12.90
N MET A 184 -4.98 -19.74 -12.64
CA MET A 184 -4.58 -20.15 -11.29
C MET A 184 -4.58 -18.96 -10.34
N PHE A 185 -3.96 -17.84 -10.75
CA PHE A 185 -3.96 -16.61 -9.95
C PHE A 185 -5.38 -16.15 -9.61
N LYS A 186 -6.28 -16.07 -10.60
CA LYS A 186 -7.70 -15.70 -10.38
C LYS A 186 -8.36 -16.59 -9.35
N ARG A 187 -8.17 -17.91 -9.45
CA ARG A 187 -8.76 -18.89 -8.52
C ARG A 187 -8.24 -18.69 -7.11
N ASP A 188 -6.93 -18.59 -6.95
CA ASP A 188 -6.27 -18.52 -5.66
C ASP A 188 -6.57 -17.16 -4.97
N ALA A 189 -6.64 -16.07 -5.74
CA ALA A 189 -7.03 -14.75 -5.24
C ALA A 189 -8.50 -14.73 -4.76
N LYS A 190 -9.42 -15.35 -5.50
CA LYS A 190 -10.82 -15.51 -5.05
C LYS A 190 -10.93 -16.36 -3.79
N MET A 191 -10.15 -17.45 -3.70
CA MET A 191 -10.11 -18.29 -2.50
C MET A 191 -9.61 -17.50 -1.30
N TRP A 192 -8.56 -16.71 -1.47
CA TRP A 192 -8.03 -15.83 -0.42
C TRP A 192 -9.09 -14.83 0.08
N LEU A 193 -9.82 -14.17 -0.81
CA LEU A 193 -10.90 -13.27 -0.42
C LEU A 193 -12.04 -14.00 0.30
N LYS A 194 -12.36 -15.23 -0.12
CA LYS A 194 -13.34 -16.07 0.58
C LYS A 194 -12.89 -16.42 2.00
N ILE A 195 -11.61 -16.73 2.22
CA ILE A 195 -11.04 -16.93 3.56
C ILE A 195 -11.17 -15.63 4.36
N PHE A 196 -10.75 -14.50 3.80
CA PHE A 196 -10.86 -13.19 4.46
C PHE A 196 -12.28 -12.90 4.96
N LEU A 197 -13.29 -13.21 4.15
CA LEU A 197 -14.72 -12.99 4.44
C LEU A 197 -15.41 -14.16 5.14
N THR A 198 -14.67 -15.07 5.79
CA THR A 198 -15.26 -16.20 6.52
C THR A 198 -16.20 -15.66 7.61
N PRO A 199 -17.51 -15.96 7.55
CA PRO A 199 -18.46 -15.45 8.53
C PRO A 199 -18.31 -16.18 9.87
N SER A 200 -18.68 -15.50 10.96
CA SER A 200 -18.86 -16.17 12.25
C SER A 200 -20.02 -17.15 12.18
N THR A 201 -19.90 -18.27 12.89
CA THR A 201 -20.94 -19.29 12.99
C THR A 201 -21.36 -19.48 14.44
N GLY A 202 -22.61 -19.89 14.66
CA GLY A 202 -23.17 -20.05 16.01
C GLY A 202 -23.78 -18.76 16.56
N ILE A 203 -24.33 -18.86 17.78
CA ILE A 203 -25.00 -17.74 18.45
C ILE A 203 -23.93 -16.96 19.22
N PRO A 204 -23.84 -15.62 19.08
CA PRO A 204 -22.92 -14.80 19.87
C PRO A 204 -23.06 -15.11 21.37
N ASN A 205 -21.94 -15.21 22.08
CA ASN A 205 -21.88 -15.54 23.50
C ASN A 205 -22.40 -16.95 23.88
N SER A 206 -22.41 -17.89 22.94
CA SER A 206 -22.64 -19.31 23.22
C SER A 206 -21.37 -20.15 23.03
N ASP A 207 -21.29 -21.31 23.69
CA ASP A 207 -20.14 -22.24 23.59
C ASP A 207 -19.89 -22.74 22.15
N ASN A 208 -20.91 -22.68 21.30
CA ASN A 208 -20.84 -23.09 19.89
C ASN A 208 -20.46 -21.92 18.95
N PHE A 209 -20.12 -20.74 19.49
CA PHE A 209 -19.71 -19.60 18.68
C PHE A 209 -18.28 -19.79 18.15
N VAL A 210 -18.15 -19.76 16.82
CA VAL A 210 -16.85 -19.72 16.14
C VAL A 210 -16.75 -18.39 15.43
N GLN A 211 -15.80 -17.57 15.88
CA GLN A 211 -15.55 -16.26 15.27
C GLN A 211 -15.02 -16.43 13.85
N GLY A 212 -15.65 -15.74 12.90
CA GLY A 212 -15.19 -15.61 11.53
C GLY A 212 -13.94 -14.73 11.44
N LEU A 213 -13.46 -14.45 10.23
CA LEU A 213 -12.29 -13.60 10.03
C LEU A 213 -12.65 -12.12 10.03
N TYR A 214 -12.88 -11.52 8.86
CA TYR A 214 -13.08 -10.08 8.72
C TYR A 214 -14.35 -9.76 7.94
N ARG A 215 -14.82 -8.52 8.10
CA ARG A 215 -16.14 -8.10 7.64
C ARG A 215 -16.07 -7.57 6.21
N PRO A 216 -17.21 -7.55 5.49
CA PRO A 216 -17.33 -6.87 4.20
C PRO A 216 -16.77 -5.45 4.14
N ASN A 217 -16.95 -4.66 5.21
CA ASN A 217 -16.49 -3.27 5.28
C ASN A 217 -14.97 -3.14 5.38
N ASP A 218 -14.26 -4.22 5.70
CA ASP A 218 -12.80 -4.23 5.81
C ASP A 218 -12.12 -4.39 4.44
N VAL A 219 -12.86 -4.84 3.42
CA VAL A 219 -12.36 -4.98 2.06
C VAL A 219 -11.98 -3.62 1.48
N THR A 220 -10.75 -3.53 0.97
CA THR A 220 -10.22 -2.29 0.40
C THR A 220 -10.25 -2.30 -1.13
N PRO A 221 -10.19 -1.12 -1.79
CA PRO A 221 -10.03 -1.03 -3.23
C PRO A 221 -8.85 -1.83 -3.79
N TYR A 222 -7.73 -1.89 -3.06
CA TYR A 222 -6.56 -2.68 -3.46
C TYR A 222 -6.84 -4.19 -3.40
N MET A 223 -7.64 -4.67 -2.44
CA MET A 223 -8.07 -6.08 -2.40
C MET A 223 -8.98 -6.41 -3.57
N HIS A 224 -9.88 -5.49 -3.95
CA HIS A 224 -10.71 -5.67 -5.16
C HIS A 224 -9.84 -5.78 -6.41
N VAL A 225 -8.86 -4.88 -6.60
CA VAL A 225 -7.96 -4.94 -7.76
C VAL A 225 -7.13 -6.22 -7.78
N LEU A 226 -6.59 -6.63 -6.62
CA LEU A 226 -5.86 -7.89 -6.47
C LEU A 226 -6.69 -9.08 -6.97
N VAL A 227 -7.95 -9.17 -6.55
CA VAL A 227 -8.79 -10.35 -6.78
C VAL A 227 -9.38 -10.38 -8.19
N PHE A 228 -9.78 -9.23 -8.71
CA PHE A 228 -10.61 -9.16 -9.92
C PHE A 228 -9.87 -8.66 -11.16
N HIS A 229 -8.76 -7.92 -11.02
CA HIS A 229 -8.13 -7.28 -12.17
C HIS A 229 -6.69 -7.74 -12.43
N ILE A 230 -5.94 -8.12 -11.39
CA ILE A 230 -4.53 -8.50 -11.57
C ILE A 230 -4.37 -9.68 -12.54
N HIS A 231 -5.25 -10.68 -12.51
CA HIS A 231 -5.15 -11.78 -13.48
C HIS A 231 -5.28 -11.31 -14.93
N GLU A 232 -6.16 -10.33 -15.22
CA GLU A 232 -6.33 -9.76 -16.55
C GLU A 232 -5.06 -9.02 -16.98
N PHE A 233 -4.43 -8.30 -16.05
CA PHE A 233 -3.17 -7.62 -16.32
C PHE A 233 -1.99 -8.59 -16.51
N ILE A 234 -1.92 -9.70 -15.77
CA ILE A 234 -0.93 -10.76 -15.99
C ILE A 234 -1.11 -11.34 -17.41
N GLU A 235 -2.36 -11.61 -17.82
CA GLU A 235 -2.67 -12.14 -19.14
C GLU A 235 -2.30 -11.16 -20.27
N LYS A 236 -2.73 -9.90 -20.16
CA LYS A 236 -2.48 -8.86 -21.19
C LYS A 236 -1.01 -8.47 -21.30
N HIS A 237 -0.29 -8.41 -20.18
CA HIS A 237 1.10 -7.93 -20.13
C HIS A 237 2.13 -9.03 -19.88
N LYS A 238 1.78 -10.29 -20.17
CA LYS A 238 2.63 -11.47 -19.97
C LYS A 238 4.04 -11.33 -20.56
N LYS A 239 4.15 -10.64 -21.71
CA LYS A 239 5.42 -10.39 -22.40
C LYS A 239 6.47 -9.70 -21.51
N TRP A 240 6.03 -8.76 -20.68
CA TRP A 240 6.93 -7.97 -19.84
C TRP A 240 6.86 -8.36 -18.36
N GLY A 241 5.74 -8.94 -17.91
CA GLY A 241 5.46 -9.20 -16.51
C GLY A 241 5.13 -7.91 -15.73
N LEU A 242 4.30 -8.03 -14.69
CA LEU A 242 3.82 -6.85 -13.93
C LEU A 242 4.93 -6.15 -13.13
N LYS A 243 5.95 -6.90 -12.70
CA LYS A 243 7.11 -6.34 -12.01
C LYS A 243 7.82 -5.24 -12.81
N SER A 244 7.78 -5.31 -14.14
CA SER A 244 8.40 -4.33 -15.03
C SER A 244 7.73 -2.95 -14.98
N PHE A 245 6.50 -2.89 -14.46
CA PHE A 245 5.73 -1.65 -14.30
C PHE A 245 5.70 -1.15 -12.84
N SER A 246 6.43 -1.81 -11.93
CA SER A 246 6.48 -1.46 -10.52
C SER A 246 6.97 -0.03 -10.29
N CYS A 247 6.32 0.69 -9.36
CA CYS A 247 6.78 2.01 -8.93
C CYS A 247 7.90 1.96 -7.90
N ALA A 248 8.36 0.77 -7.48
CA ALA A 248 9.43 0.62 -6.49
C ALA A 248 10.74 1.38 -6.81
N PRO A 249 11.21 1.45 -8.07
CA PRO A 249 12.39 2.25 -8.41
C PRO A 249 12.18 3.75 -8.16
N VAL A 250 10.97 4.27 -8.44
CA VAL A 250 10.61 5.68 -8.22
C VAL A 250 10.58 5.98 -6.72
N GLU A 251 9.96 5.11 -5.93
CA GLU A 251 9.93 5.24 -4.47
C GLU A 251 11.33 5.15 -3.83
N ASN A 252 12.18 4.25 -4.33
CA ASN A 252 13.55 4.14 -3.84
C ASN A 252 14.36 5.39 -4.18
N LYS A 253 14.22 5.93 -5.40
CA LYS A 253 14.86 7.20 -5.78
C LYS A 253 14.39 8.35 -4.90
N ASN A 254 13.08 8.45 -4.65
CA ASN A 254 12.50 9.45 -3.75
C ASN A 254 13.07 9.31 -2.33
N HIS A 255 13.17 8.08 -1.81
CA HIS A 255 13.77 7.81 -0.50
C HIS A 255 15.24 8.24 -0.47
N GLN A 256 16.05 7.85 -1.46
CA GLN A 256 17.46 8.25 -1.55
C GLN A 256 17.64 9.76 -1.61
N GLN A 257 16.84 10.46 -2.43
CA GLN A 257 16.89 11.92 -2.56
C GLN A 257 16.55 12.62 -1.24
N VAL A 258 15.48 12.18 -0.57
CA VAL A 258 15.08 12.71 0.75
C VAL A 258 16.14 12.42 1.80
N THR A 259 16.66 11.19 1.85
CA THR A 259 17.70 10.79 2.80
C THR A 259 18.99 11.58 2.59
N GLN A 260 19.40 11.80 1.34
CA GLN A 260 20.58 12.59 1.00
C GLN A 260 20.39 14.05 1.40
N PHE A 261 19.23 14.63 1.10
CA PHE A 261 18.93 16.03 1.42
C PHE A 261 18.86 16.28 2.92
N PHE A 262 18.10 15.47 3.65
CA PHE A 262 17.93 15.63 5.11
C PHE A 262 19.04 14.95 5.92
N ARG A 263 20.06 14.35 5.31
CA ARG A 263 21.14 13.60 6.01
C ARG A 263 20.61 12.61 7.08
N LYS A 264 19.48 11.94 6.80
CA LYS A 264 18.76 11.06 7.76
C LYS A 264 18.17 11.76 9.00
N THR A 265 18.05 13.08 9.02
CA THR A 265 17.32 13.83 10.06
C THR A 265 15.83 13.99 9.69
N LEU A 266 15.00 14.41 10.67
CA LEU A 266 13.55 14.50 10.51
C LEU A 266 13.17 15.47 9.39
N ARG A 267 12.28 15.01 8.49
CA ARG A 267 11.50 15.88 7.61
C ARG A 267 10.77 16.91 8.50
N ASP A 268 10.88 18.18 8.11
CA ASP A 268 10.17 19.31 8.70
C ASP A 268 10.66 19.86 10.06
N GLY A 269 11.93 19.58 10.42
CA GLY A 269 12.76 20.50 11.22
C GLY A 269 12.20 21.03 12.55
N GLY A 270 11.31 20.30 13.23
CA GLY A 270 10.85 20.60 14.60
C GLY A 270 10.11 21.92 14.86
N ASN A 271 10.05 22.87 13.93
CA ASN A 271 9.51 24.21 14.18
C ASN A 271 8.14 24.43 13.51
N GLY A 272 7.12 24.74 14.33
CA GLY A 272 5.70 24.72 13.97
C GLY A 272 5.15 25.97 13.26
N ILE A 273 5.93 27.04 13.06
CA ILE A 273 5.36 28.36 12.71
C ILE A 273 5.61 28.77 11.24
N ASN A 274 6.59 28.18 10.53
CA ASN A 274 6.90 28.50 9.13
C ASN A 274 7.42 27.27 8.33
N ARG A 275 6.61 26.22 8.21
CA ARG A 275 7.00 25.00 7.47
C ARG A 275 6.83 25.18 5.95
N LYS A 276 7.92 25.49 5.24
CA LYS A 276 8.01 25.13 3.81
C LYS A 276 7.94 23.61 3.69
N SER A 277 7.16 23.08 2.75
CA SER A 277 7.09 21.63 2.53
C SER A 277 8.49 21.07 2.22
N ALA A 278 8.79 19.86 2.69
CA ALA A 278 10.05 19.19 2.39
C ALA A 278 10.37 19.14 0.88
N ILE A 279 9.33 19.06 0.03
CA ILE A 279 9.47 19.07 -1.43
C ILE A 279 9.98 20.44 -1.92
N LEU A 280 9.41 21.54 -1.44
CA LEU A 280 9.87 22.89 -1.80
C LEU A 280 11.31 23.11 -1.33
N GLN A 281 11.67 22.64 -0.13
CA GLN A 281 13.05 22.75 0.37
C GLN A 281 14.05 22.00 -0.51
N ILE A 282 13.70 20.79 -0.97
CA ILE A 282 14.51 20.00 -1.90
C ILE A 282 14.64 20.72 -3.24
N LEU A 283 13.52 21.18 -3.83
CA LEU A 283 13.52 21.89 -5.11
C LEU A 283 14.35 23.18 -5.06
N GLU A 284 14.22 23.97 -3.99
CA GLU A 284 15.02 25.19 -3.78
C GLU A 284 16.50 24.89 -3.63
N PHE A 285 16.87 23.76 -3.01
CA PHE A 285 18.26 23.35 -2.90
C PHE A 285 18.82 22.85 -4.22
N GLU A 286 18.07 22.04 -4.96
CA GLU A 286 18.48 21.57 -6.28
C GLU A 286 18.62 22.73 -7.27
N ASN A 287 17.67 23.67 -7.27
CA ASN A 287 17.77 24.88 -8.08
C ASN A 287 19.01 25.72 -7.72
N ARG A 288 19.33 25.86 -6.42
CA ARG A 288 20.56 26.54 -5.98
C ARG A 288 21.81 25.79 -6.44
N LYS A 289 21.84 24.46 -6.30
CA LYS A 289 22.98 23.64 -6.73
C LYS A 289 23.18 23.72 -8.25
N LEU A 290 22.10 23.66 -9.03
CA LEU A 290 22.13 23.83 -10.48
C LEU A 290 22.62 25.23 -10.87
N TYR A 291 22.13 26.28 -10.19
CA TYR A 291 22.61 27.64 -10.39
C TYR A 291 24.12 27.75 -10.16
N TYR A 292 24.65 27.20 -9.06
CA TYR A 292 26.09 27.20 -8.80
C TYR A 292 26.87 26.40 -9.85
N ILE A 293 26.41 25.23 -10.25
CA ILE A 293 27.09 24.43 -11.28
C ILE A 293 27.14 25.19 -12.62
N CYS A 294 26.04 25.82 -13.03
CA CYS A 294 25.97 26.57 -14.28
C CYS A 294 26.76 27.90 -14.25
N ASN A 295 26.81 28.56 -13.08
CA ASN A 295 27.47 29.86 -12.96
C ASN A 295 28.93 29.78 -12.50
N ASP A 296 29.36 28.72 -11.82
CA ASP A 296 30.79 28.47 -11.52
C ASP A 296 31.56 28.04 -12.78
N SER A 297 30.90 27.49 -13.80
CA SER A 297 31.51 27.30 -15.13
C SER A 297 31.82 28.61 -15.87
N HIS A 298 31.47 29.77 -15.31
CA HIS A 298 31.83 31.09 -15.83
C HIS A 298 32.77 31.90 -14.93
N ASN A 299 33.14 31.38 -13.76
CA ASN A 299 34.09 32.03 -12.86
C ASN A 299 35.21 31.05 -12.52
N ILE A 300 36.29 31.07 -13.32
CA ILE A 300 37.59 30.58 -12.88
C ILE A 300 38.03 31.53 -11.76
N PRO A 301 38.08 31.10 -10.48
CA PRO A 301 38.64 31.94 -9.44
C PRO A 301 40.15 31.94 -9.66
N ASN A 302 40.72 33.12 -9.90
CA ASN A 302 42.16 33.31 -9.95
C ASN A 302 42.82 32.63 -8.74
N THR A 303 43.68 31.68 -9.05
CA THR A 303 44.57 30.95 -8.17
C THR A 303 45.07 31.82 -7.01
N ILE A 304 44.59 31.58 -5.79
CA ILE A 304 45.28 32.03 -4.58
C ILE A 304 46.46 31.08 -4.38
N LYS A 305 47.67 31.54 -4.73
CA LYS A 305 48.92 30.88 -4.35
C LYS A 305 49.03 30.93 -2.83
N LEU A 306 48.91 29.78 -2.17
CA LEU A 306 49.42 29.60 -0.82
C LEU A 306 50.95 29.55 -0.93
N GLN A 307 51.64 30.57 -0.43
CA GLN A 307 53.07 30.48 -0.13
C GLN A 307 53.25 29.54 1.06
N ILE A 308 54.16 28.59 0.88
CA ILE A 308 54.59 27.58 1.87
C ILE A 308 55.28 28.26 3.05
#